data_AF-A0A024TFX9-F1
#
_entry.id   AF-A0A024TFX9-F1
#
_cell.length_a   1.000
_cell.length_b   1.000
_cell.length_c   1.000
_cell.angle_alpha   90.00
_cell.angle_beta   90.00
_cell.angle_gamma   90.00
#
_symmetry.space_group_name_H-M   'P 1'
#
loop_
_entity.id
_entity.type
_entity.pdbx_description
1 polymer ?
#
loop_
_entity_poly.entity_id
_entity_poly.type
_entity_poly.pdbx_seq_one_letter_code
_entity_poly.pdbx_strand_id
1 'polypeptide(L)'
;MASKLREAEENLHKAEKHLKTSMFRWSADCMSAAPYLEKAAEGFRAGQDFARASTTYVRLAEVQHKNQATFRAAMHMETAAKLHLQYAPKQPETAKEYYHTAASYYGETGELGKAAEMLLKGATALEEVGHTDIKQMYLEACDLMEAQDKPHFAVDVFRKTAGFLLKKRKAYDEVVASYTKQIQLFQAIDQKENMYKAFASIVVLHLAKPDVVAADQAYMQHLQDDGT
;
A
#
# COMPACT_ATOMS: atom_id res chain seq x y z
N MET A 1 17.64 18.51 -20.45
CA MET A 1 17.22 18.88 -19.08
C MET A 1 16.63 20.28 -19.01
N ALA A 2 17.40 21.36 -19.24
CA ALA A 2 16.91 22.72 -19.02
C ALA A 2 15.65 23.09 -19.84
N SER A 3 15.53 22.67 -21.10
CA SER A 3 14.29 22.94 -21.88
C SER A 3 13.08 22.20 -21.31
N LYS A 4 13.25 20.99 -20.76
CA LYS A 4 12.17 20.23 -20.12
C LYS A 4 11.69 20.87 -18.82
N LEU A 5 12.60 21.43 -18.04
CA LEU A 5 12.23 22.18 -16.83
C LEU A 5 11.49 23.48 -17.17
N ARG A 6 11.92 24.21 -18.21
CA ARG A 6 11.22 25.41 -18.68
C ARG A 6 9.81 25.06 -19.21
N GLU A 7 9.69 24.04 -20.05
CA GLU A 7 8.40 23.54 -20.53
C GLU A 7 7.49 23.13 -19.36
N ALA A 8 8.04 22.48 -18.32
CA ALA A 8 7.30 22.11 -17.11
C ALA A 8 6.78 23.33 -16.34
N GLU A 9 7.62 24.35 -16.14
CA GLU A 9 7.23 25.60 -15.48
C GLU A 9 6.14 26.35 -16.24
N GLU A 10 6.23 26.41 -17.57
CA GLU A 10 5.19 27.01 -18.41
C GLU A 10 3.84 26.29 -18.27
N ASN A 11 3.85 24.95 -18.23
CA ASN A 11 2.64 24.16 -18.01
C ASN A 11 2.10 24.35 -16.58
N LEU A 12 2.97 24.38 -15.57
CA LEU A 12 2.55 24.65 -14.20
C LEU A 12 1.88 26.02 -14.07
N HIS A 13 2.44 27.05 -14.71
CA HIS A 13 1.84 28.38 -14.71
C HIS A 13 0.48 28.43 -15.42
N LYS A 14 0.31 27.66 -16.51
CA LYS A 14 -1.01 27.51 -17.17
C LYS A 14 -2.01 26.82 -16.24
N ALA A 15 -1.62 25.73 -15.58
CA ALA A 15 -2.46 25.07 -14.58
C ALA A 15 -2.91 26.03 -13.48
N GLU A 16 -2.00 26.86 -12.96
CA GLU A 16 -2.32 27.83 -11.90
C GLU A 16 -3.33 28.88 -12.33
N LYS A 17 -3.27 29.36 -13.58
CA LYS A 17 -4.31 30.23 -14.13
C LYS A 17 -5.68 29.55 -14.11
N HIS A 18 -5.71 28.26 -14.45
CA HIS A 18 -6.93 27.45 -14.39
C HIS A 18 -7.35 27.06 -12.98
N LEU A 19 -6.53 27.24 -11.93
CA LEU A 19 -6.92 26.95 -10.54
C LEU A 19 -7.28 28.21 -9.75
N LYS A 20 -6.83 29.40 -10.16
CA LYS A 20 -7.19 30.66 -9.51
C LYS A 20 -8.70 30.90 -9.52
N THR A 21 -9.24 31.28 -8.37
CA THR A 21 -10.60 31.80 -8.25
C THR A 21 -10.58 33.33 -8.40
N SER A 22 -11.71 33.91 -8.77
CA SER A 22 -11.88 35.36 -8.97
C SER A 22 -13.31 35.75 -8.61
N MET A 23 -13.63 37.05 -8.53
CA MET A 23 -15.00 37.52 -8.26
C MET A 23 -16.03 37.01 -9.28
N PHE A 24 -15.59 36.61 -10.48
CA PHE A 24 -16.43 36.00 -11.51
C PHE A 24 -16.26 34.47 -11.62
N ARG A 25 -15.34 33.86 -10.85
CA ARG A 25 -15.09 32.41 -10.86
C ARG A 25 -14.89 31.87 -9.45
N TRP A 26 -16.00 31.36 -8.90
CA TRP A 26 -16.13 30.97 -7.50
C TRP A 26 -15.54 29.58 -7.20
N SER A 27 -15.23 28.78 -8.23
CA SER A 27 -14.58 27.47 -8.10
C SER A 27 -13.36 27.35 -9.02
N ALA A 28 -12.42 26.49 -8.63
CA ALA A 28 -11.26 26.16 -9.44
C ALA A 28 -11.65 25.26 -10.61
N ASP A 29 -11.24 25.61 -11.82
CA ASP A 29 -11.42 24.78 -13.02
C ASP A 29 -10.40 23.65 -13.04
N CYS A 30 -10.70 22.66 -12.20
CA CYS A 30 -9.89 21.47 -12.02
C CYS A 30 -9.78 20.66 -13.31
N MET A 31 -10.84 20.64 -14.14
CA MET A 31 -10.87 19.87 -15.39
C MET A 31 -9.83 20.40 -16.39
N SER A 32 -9.79 21.72 -16.58
CA SER A 32 -8.81 22.33 -17.47
C SER A 32 -7.39 22.32 -16.88
N ALA A 33 -7.25 22.38 -15.54
CA ALA A 33 -5.94 22.38 -14.90
C ALA A 33 -5.20 21.03 -14.96
N ALA A 34 -5.93 19.91 -14.82
CA ALA A 34 -5.35 18.57 -14.74
C ALA A 34 -4.35 18.23 -15.87
N PRO A 35 -4.66 18.39 -17.17
CA PRO A 35 -3.72 18.04 -18.25
C PRO A 35 -2.45 18.92 -18.25
N TYR A 36 -2.52 20.15 -17.74
CA TYR A 36 -1.34 21.00 -17.58
C TYR A 36 -0.48 20.58 -16.39
N LEU A 37 -1.10 20.19 -15.27
CA LEU A 37 -0.37 19.63 -14.12
C LEU A 37 0.32 18.32 -14.48
N GLU A 38 -0.33 17.45 -15.26
CA GLU A 38 0.26 16.19 -15.73
C GLU A 38 1.50 16.43 -16.60
N LYS A 39 1.39 17.31 -17.62
CA LYS A 39 2.53 17.71 -18.45
C LYS A 39 3.65 18.35 -17.63
N ALA A 40 3.32 19.15 -16.63
CA ALA A 40 4.30 19.76 -15.74
C ALA A 40 5.04 18.70 -14.89
N ALA A 41 4.30 17.78 -14.28
CA ALA A 41 4.87 16.70 -13.46
C ALA A 41 5.79 15.78 -14.28
N GLU A 42 5.37 15.41 -15.49
CA GLU A 42 6.19 14.64 -16.43
C GLU A 42 7.44 15.40 -16.88
N GLY A 43 7.31 16.70 -17.15
CA GLY A 43 8.43 17.56 -17.52
C GLY A 43 9.46 17.72 -16.40
N PHE A 44 9.02 17.90 -15.15
CA PHE A 44 9.91 17.91 -13.98
C PHE A 44 10.60 16.56 -13.79
N ARG A 45 9.86 15.44 -13.93
CA ARG A 45 10.42 14.09 -13.83
C ARG A 45 11.48 13.83 -14.92
N ALA A 46 11.19 14.20 -16.17
CA ALA A 46 12.14 14.10 -17.29
C ALA A 46 13.36 15.03 -17.13
N GLY A 47 13.18 16.15 -16.44
CA GLY A 47 14.25 17.05 -16.01
C GLY A 47 15.05 16.57 -14.79
N GLN A 48 14.70 15.41 -14.21
CA GLN A 48 15.23 14.86 -12.95
C GLN A 48 15.00 15.75 -11.71
N ASP A 49 14.07 16.69 -11.79
CA ASP A 49 13.60 17.44 -10.62
C ASP A 49 12.49 16.66 -9.92
N PHE A 50 12.88 15.61 -9.22
CA PHE A 50 11.95 14.67 -8.60
C PHE A 50 11.14 15.30 -7.46
N ALA A 51 11.67 16.33 -6.79
CA ALA A 51 10.96 17.06 -5.74
C ALA A 51 9.78 17.85 -6.31
N ARG A 52 10.01 18.64 -7.38
CA ARG A 52 8.92 19.34 -8.05
C ARG A 52 7.98 18.39 -8.78
N ALA A 53 8.48 17.29 -9.33
CA ALA A 53 7.63 16.28 -9.94
C ALA A 53 6.68 15.64 -8.92
N SER A 54 7.19 15.20 -7.77
CA SER A 54 6.38 14.58 -6.70
C SER A 54 5.28 15.52 -6.22
N THR A 55 5.63 16.75 -5.82
CA THR A 55 4.67 17.76 -5.36
C THR A 55 3.62 18.13 -6.43
N THR A 56 4.01 18.16 -7.71
CA THR A 56 3.07 18.40 -8.81
C THR A 56 2.13 17.21 -9.02
N TYR A 57 2.60 15.97 -8.88
CA TYR A 57 1.74 14.78 -8.93
C TYR A 57 0.74 14.71 -7.77
N VAL A 58 1.13 15.12 -6.56
CA VAL A 58 0.19 15.24 -5.43
C VAL A 58 -0.92 16.24 -5.77
N ARG A 59 -0.55 17.44 -6.25
CA ARG A 59 -1.51 18.46 -6.66
C ARG A 59 -2.42 17.98 -7.80
N LEU A 60 -1.88 17.23 -8.76
CA LEU A 60 -2.65 16.61 -9.84
C LEU A 60 -3.65 15.60 -9.27
N ALA A 61 -3.23 14.75 -8.34
CA ALA A 61 -4.09 13.77 -7.70
C ALA A 61 -5.25 14.44 -6.95
N GLU A 62 -4.99 15.49 -6.18
CA GLU A 62 -6.04 16.26 -5.48
C GLU A 62 -7.05 16.90 -6.44
N VAL A 63 -6.55 17.47 -7.55
CA VAL A 63 -7.40 18.08 -8.59
C VAL A 63 -8.25 17.01 -9.29
N GLN A 64 -7.69 15.84 -9.56
CA GLN A 64 -8.41 14.73 -10.16
C GLN A 64 -9.44 14.12 -9.20
N HIS A 65 -9.11 14.01 -7.91
CA HIS A 65 -10.04 13.56 -6.88
C HIS A 65 -11.27 14.47 -6.78
N LYS A 66 -11.04 15.80 -6.75
CA LYS A 66 -12.12 16.81 -6.80
C LYS A 66 -13.02 16.71 -8.04
N ASN A 67 -12.46 16.20 -9.14
CA ASN A 67 -13.17 15.97 -10.40
C ASN A 67 -13.75 14.55 -10.53
N GLN A 68 -13.84 13.78 -9.44
CA GLN A 68 -14.34 12.40 -9.45
C GLN A 68 -13.50 11.42 -10.28
N ALA A 69 -12.29 11.81 -10.70
CA ALA A 69 -11.31 10.93 -11.34
C ALA A 69 -10.45 10.19 -10.28
N THR A 70 -11.10 9.68 -9.23
CA THR A 70 -10.46 9.13 -8.01
C THR A 70 -9.48 8.00 -8.30
N PHE A 71 -9.78 7.12 -9.25
CA PHE A 71 -8.87 6.04 -9.62
C PHE A 71 -7.52 6.56 -10.18
N ARG A 72 -7.55 7.58 -11.04
CA ARG A 72 -6.33 8.21 -11.56
C ARG A 72 -5.59 9.00 -10.48
N ALA A 73 -6.34 9.63 -9.57
CA ALA A 73 -5.76 10.30 -8.42
C ALA A 73 -4.93 9.33 -7.56
N ALA A 74 -5.43 8.11 -7.33
CA ALA A 74 -4.70 7.07 -6.61
C ALA A 74 -3.38 6.70 -7.30
N MET A 75 -3.40 6.51 -8.62
CA MET A 75 -2.20 6.20 -9.41
C MET A 75 -1.13 7.30 -9.36
N HIS A 76 -1.54 8.57 -9.43
CA HIS A 76 -0.59 9.69 -9.33
C HIS A 76 -0.07 9.88 -7.91
N MET A 77 -0.88 9.58 -6.88
CA MET A 77 -0.42 9.60 -5.50
C MET A 77 0.64 8.51 -5.24
N GLU A 78 0.45 7.29 -5.77
CA GLU A 78 1.50 6.26 -5.77
C GLU A 78 2.78 6.74 -6.48
N THR A 79 2.62 7.40 -7.64
CA THR A 79 3.76 7.95 -8.39
C THR A 79 4.51 9.00 -7.57
N ALA A 80 3.78 9.89 -6.89
CA ALA A 80 4.37 10.89 -6.00
C ALA A 80 5.15 10.24 -4.84
N ALA A 81 4.62 9.18 -4.23
CA ALA A 81 5.27 8.43 -3.16
C ALA A 81 6.61 7.82 -3.59
N LYS A 82 6.64 7.16 -4.76
CA LYS A 82 7.87 6.59 -5.33
C LYS A 82 8.93 7.65 -5.60
N LEU A 83 8.52 8.78 -6.19
CA LEU A 83 9.42 9.90 -6.44
C LEU A 83 9.95 10.48 -5.12
N HIS A 84 9.09 10.61 -4.09
CA HIS A 84 9.50 11.09 -2.77
C HIS A 84 10.58 10.23 -2.14
N LEU A 85 10.40 8.91 -2.12
CA LEU A 85 11.43 7.99 -1.63
C LEU A 85 12.72 8.05 -2.45
N GLN A 86 12.64 8.37 -3.75
CA GLN A 86 13.81 8.49 -4.60
C GLN A 86 14.66 9.73 -4.28
N TYR A 87 14.06 10.91 -4.05
CA TYR A 87 14.84 12.14 -3.79
C TYR A 87 15.07 12.42 -2.31
N ALA A 88 14.19 11.95 -1.42
CA ALA A 88 14.27 12.15 0.02
C ALA A 88 14.07 10.82 0.80
N PRO A 89 14.93 9.80 0.59
CA PRO A 89 14.80 8.50 1.26
C PRO A 89 14.92 8.59 2.79
N LYS A 90 15.52 9.67 3.31
CA LYS A 90 15.65 9.95 4.76
C LYS A 90 14.40 10.62 5.37
N GLN A 91 13.38 10.92 4.58
CA GLN A 91 12.10 11.48 5.02
C GLN A 91 10.93 10.60 4.54
N PRO A 92 10.92 9.31 4.90
CA PRO A 92 9.94 8.34 4.40
C PRO A 92 8.49 8.61 4.82
N GLU A 93 8.26 9.41 5.86
CA GLU A 93 6.94 9.68 6.44
C GLU A 93 5.97 10.31 5.42
N THR A 94 6.45 11.24 4.60
CA THR A 94 5.63 11.85 3.55
C THR A 94 5.23 10.84 2.47
N ALA A 95 6.13 9.90 2.11
CA ALA A 95 5.78 8.84 1.18
C ALA A 95 4.77 7.86 1.77
N LYS A 96 4.86 7.58 3.08
CA LYS A 96 3.86 6.79 3.81
C LYS A 96 2.48 7.43 3.73
N GLU A 97 2.37 8.74 3.96
CA GLU A 97 1.12 9.50 3.80
C GLU A 97 0.54 9.41 2.38
N TYR A 98 1.40 9.55 1.36
CA TYR A 98 0.97 9.40 -0.03
C TYR A 98 0.46 7.98 -0.33
N TYR A 99 1.13 6.92 0.16
CA TYR A 99 0.66 5.55 0.02
C TYR A 99 -0.70 5.31 0.71
N HIS A 100 -0.90 5.83 1.93
CA HIS A 100 -2.20 5.76 2.59
C HIS A 100 -3.29 6.51 1.83
N THR A 101 -2.98 7.70 1.30
CA THR A 101 -3.95 8.48 0.52
C THR A 101 -4.31 7.76 -0.77
N ALA A 102 -3.33 7.14 -1.45
CA ALA A 102 -3.58 6.32 -2.63
C ALA A 102 -4.49 5.11 -2.30
N ALA A 103 -4.24 4.44 -1.17
CA ALA A 103 -5.09 3.35 -0.70
C ALA A 103 -6.52 3.82 -0.38
N SER A 104 -6.68 4.97 0.28
CA SER A 104 -7.99 5.59 0.56
C SER A 104 -8.76 5.83 -0.74
N TYR A 105 -8.12 6.41 -1.75
CA TYR A 105 -8.75 6.66 -3.05
C TYR A 105 -9.19 5.36 -3.75
N TYR A 106 -8.39 4.29 -3.71
CA TYR A 106 -8.83 2.98 -4.23
C TYR A 106 -10.03 2.44 -3.44
N GLY A 107 -10.02 2.58 -2.10
CA GLY A 107 -11.13 2.21 -1.24
C GLY A 107 -12.43 2.94 -1.57
N GLU A 108 -12.37 4.25 -1.82
CA GLU A 108 -13.52 5.07 -2.24
C GLU A 108 -14.12 4.59 -3.58
N THR A 109 -13.31 4.01 -4.46
CA THR A 109 -13.80 3.41 -5.72
C THR A 109 -14.35 1.99 -5.57
N GLY A 110 -14.34 1.43 -4.35
CA GLY A 110 -14.75 0.04 -4.07
C GLY A 110 -13.67 -1.01 -4.38
N GLU A 111 -12.47 -0.59 -4.78
CA GLU A 111 -11.37 -1.47 -5.17
C GLU A 111 -10.52 -1.87 -3.95
N LEU A 112 -11.13 -2.55 -2.97
CA LEU A 112 -10.48 -2.92 -1.70
C LEU A 112 -9.16 -3.69 -1.89
N GLY A 113 -9.11 -4.61 -2.87
CA GLY A 113 -7.89 -5.36 -3.18
C GLY A 113 -6.75 -4.47 -3.68
N LYS A 114 -7.04 -3.41 -4.47
CA LYS A 114 -6.02 -2.43 -4.88
C LYS A 114 -5.59 -1.55 -3.73
N ALA A 115 -6.50 -1.19 -2.82
CA ALA A 115 -6.17 -0.47 -1.61
C ALA A 115 -5.21 -1.29 -0.73
N ALA A 116 -5.50 -2.57 -0.50
CA ALA A 116 -4.62 -3.49 0.22
C ALA A 116 -3.25 -3.66 -0.46
N GLU A 117 -3.25 -3.86 -1.78
CA GLU A 117 -2.01 -3.95 -2.57
C GLU A 117 -1.17 -2.66 -2.44
N MET A 118 -1.83 -1.50 -2.40
CA MET A 118 -1.14 -0.22 -2.26
C MET A 118 -0.48 -0.05 -0.89
N LEU A 119 -1.17 -0.41 0.19
CA LEU A 119 -0.59 -0.41 1.53
C LEU A 119 0.58 -1.39 1.63
N LEU A 120 0.46 -2.58 1.05
CA LEU A 120 1.52 -3.59 1.02
C LEU A 120 2.76 -3.10 0.24
N LYS A 121 2.55 -2.49 -0.93
CA LYS A 121 3.63 -1.87 -1.73
C LYS A 121 4.31 -0.74 -0.95
N GLY A 122 3.51 0.11 -0.32
CA GLY A 122 4.01 1.22 0.49
C GLY A 122 4.85 0.74 1.67
N ALA A 123 4.34 -0.23 2.43
CA ALA A 123 5.06 -0.83 3.55
C ALA A 123 6.41 -1.42 3.08
N THR A 124 6.41 -2.19 1.99
CA THR A 124 7.63 -2.79 1.42
C THR A 124 8.64 -1.71 1.00
N ALA A 125 8.20 -0.67 0.28
CA ALA A 125 9.08 0.42 -0.16
C ALA A 125 9.67 1.22 1.02
N LEU A 126 8.90 1.37 2.10
CA LEU A 126 9.36 2.01 3.33
C LEU A 126 10.39 1.15 4.08
N GLU A 127 10.26 -0.20 4.07
CA GLU A 127 11.29 -1.10 4.61
C GLU A 127 12.62 -0.97 3.86
N GLU A 128 12.58 -0.83 2.54
CA GLU A 128 13.77 -0.73 1.69
C GLU A 128 14.63 0.49 2.03
N VAL A 129 14.00 1.58 2.48
CA VAL A 129 14.70 2.78 2.97
C VAL A 129 14.96 2.77 4.48
N GLY A 130 14.67 1.65 5.16
CA GLY A 130 14.95 1.44 6.58
C GLY A 130 13.89 1.98 7.54
N HIS A 131 12.74 2.45 7.03
CA HIS A 131 11.63 2.86 7.89
C HIS A 131 10.94 1.64 8.48
N THR A 132 10.67 1.65 9.79
CA THR A 132 10.12 0.48 10.49
C THR A 132 8.71 0.69 11.02
N ASP A 133 8.22 1.93 11.11
CA ASP A 133 6.86 2.22 11.57
C ASP A 133 5.83 1.98 10.45
N ILE A 134 5.68 0.71 10.05
CA ILE A 134 4.83 0.27 8.93
C ILE A 134 3.93 -0.90 9.29
N LYS A 135 3.99 -1.38 10.55
CA LYS A 135 3.20 -2.52 11.02
C LYS A 135 1.72 -2.30 10.71
N GLN A 136 1.23 -1.09 10.97
CA GLN A 136 -0.15 -0.73 10.75
C GLN A 136 -0.58 -0.87 9.28
N MET A 137 0.29 -0.52 8.32
CA MET A 137 0.00 -0.66 6.89
C MET A 137 -0.21 -2.13 6.50
N TYR A 138 0.59 -3.04 7.04
CA TYR A 138 0.45 -4.48 6.79
C TYR A 138 -0.85 -5.04 7.38
N LEU A 139 -1.24 -4.59 8.58
CA LEU A 139 -2.48 -5.04 9.23
C LEU A 139 -3.70 -4.50 8.49
N GLU A 140 -3.72 -3.22 8.14
CA GLU A 140 -4.80 -2.62 7.34
C GLU A 140 -4.94 -3.29 5.97
N ALA A 141 -3.84 -3.70 5.35
CA ALA A 141 -3.88 -4.47 4.11
C ALA A 141 -4.59 -5.82 4.32
N CYS A 142 -4.33 -6.53 5.42
CA CYS A 142 -5.04 -7.76 5.75
C CYS A 142 -6.53 -7.51 5.97
N ASP A 143 -6.90 -6.48 6.74
CA ASP A 143 -8.29 -6.14 7.05
C ASP A 143 -9.09 -5.84 5.78
N LEU A 144 -8.50 -5.10 4.82
CA LEU A 144 -9.11 -4.83 3.52
C LEU A 144 -9.31 -6.09 2.68
N MET A 145 -8.39 -7.05 2.75
CA MET A 145 -8.53 -8.33 2.04
C MET A 145 -9.59 -9.23 2.66
N GLU A 146 -9.75 -9.22 3.99
CA GLU A 146 -10.87 -9.89 4.66
C GLU A 146 -12.20 -9.25 4.25
N ALA A 147 -12.27 -7.91 4.26
CA ALA A 147 -13.47 -7.18 3.84
C ALA A 147 -13.82 -7.39 2.36
N GLN A 148 -12.84 -7.68 1.50
CA GLN A 148 -13.08 -8.00 0.09
C GLN A 148 -13.79 -9.36 -0.10
N ASP A 149 -13.70 -10.28 0.86
CA ASP A 149 -14.28 -11.62 0.82
C ASP A 149 -13.89 -12.42 -0.44
N LYS A 150 -12.64 -12.25 -0.89
CA LYS A 150 -12.05 -13.00 -2.01
C LYS A 150 -10.79 -13.73 -1.56
N PRO A 151 -10.93 -14.93 -0.95
CA PRO A 151 -9.84 -15.58 -0.23
C PRO A 151 -8.61 -15.90 -1.10
N HIS A 152 -8.80 -16.18 -2.40
CA HIS A 152 -7.70 -16.40 -3.33
C HIS A 152 -6.70 -15.23 -3.41
N PHE A 153 -7.16 -13.99 -3.31
CA PHE A 153 -6.30 -12.82 -3.40
C PHE A 153 -5.66 -12.47 -2.04
N ALA A 154 -6.30 -12.84 -0.93
CA ALA A 154 -5.87 -12.48 0.42
C ALA A 154 -4.57 -13.18 0.85
N VAL A 155 -4.33 -14.41 0.39
CA VAL A 155 -3.23 -15.27 0.85
C VAL A 155 -1.85 -14.60 0.77
N ASP A 156 -1.49 -13.95 -0.35
CA ASP A 156 -0.16 -13.34 -0.48
C ASP A 156 0.05 -12.16 0.49
N VAL A 157 -1.01 -11.38 0.74
CA VAL A 157 -0.99 -10.26 1.70
C VAL A 157 -0.74 -10.80 3.11
N PHE A 158 -1.51 -11.78 3.55
CA PHE A 158 -1.33 -12.40 4.87
C PHE A 158 0.05 -13.02 5.04
N ARG A 159 0.56 -13.72 4.02
CA ARG A 159 1.90 -14.34 4.05
C ARG A 159 3.01 -13.29 4.19
N LYS A 160 2.92 -12.18 3.46
CA LYS A 160 3.89 -11.10 3.55
C LYS A 160 3.83 -10.40 4.90
N THR A 161 2.63 -10.12 5.41
CA THR A 161 2.42 -9.56 6.76
C THR A 161 3.01 -10.47 7.84
N ALA A 162 2.73 -11.78 7.80
CA ALA A 162 3.31 -12.75 8.73
C ALA A 162 4.85 -12.77 8.66
N GLY A 163 5.41 -12.73 7.46
CA GLY A 163 6.86 -12.66 7.25
C GLY A 163 7.50 -11.41 7.85
N PHE A 164 6.86 -10.25 7.69
CA PHE A 164 7.28 -8.99 8.32
C PHE A 164 7.25 -9.08 9.85
N LEU A 165 6.11 -9.49 10.43
CA LEU A 165 5.92 -9.62 11.88
C LEU A 165 6.94 -10.57 12.52
N LEU A 166 7.22 -11.69 11.85
CA LEU A 166 8.21 -12.65 12.33
C LEU A 166 9.64 -12.08 12.27
N LYS A 167 10.06 -11.59 11.11
CA LYS A 167 11.46 -11.20 10.88
C LYS A 167 11.84 -9.88 11.55
N LYS A 168 10.92 -8.91 11.58
CA LYS A 168 11.20 -7.52 12.03
C LYS A 168 10.72 -7.24 13.45
N ARG A 169 9.73 -8.01 13.95
CA ARG A 169 9.12 -7.76 15.27
C ARG A 169 9.25 -8.93 16.24
N LYS A 170 9.59 -10.14 15.77
CA LYS A 170 9.54 -11.37 16.58
C LYS A 170 8.21 -11.51 17.33
N ALA A 171 7.12 -11.05 16.70
CA ALA A 171 5.79 -11.03 17.29
C ALA A 171 5.10 -12.39 17.07
N TYR A 172 5.60 -13.43 17.74
CA TYR A 172 5.18 -14.82 17.50
C TYR A 172 3.66 -15.01 17.59
N ASP A 173 3.00 -14.39 18.59
CA ASP A 173 1.55 -14.52 18.79
C ASP A 173 0.75 -13.91 17.63
N GLU A 174 1.18 -12.76 17.11
CA GLU A 174 0.53 -12.13 15.95
C GLU A 174 0.76 -12.93 14.68
N VAL A 175 1.93 -13.55 14.54
CA VAL A 175 2.24 -14.43 13.42
C VAL A 175 1.35 -15.68 13.47
N VAL A 176 1.19 -16.30 14.64
CA VAL A 176 0.27 -17.45 14.84
C VAL A 176 -1.18 -17.05 14.52
N ALA A 177 -1.64 -15.88 14.96
CA ALA A 177 -2.96 -15.37 14.60
C ALA A 177 -3.11 -15.20 13.07
N SER A 178 -2.09 -14.67 12.38
CA SER A 178 -2.09 -14.57 10.92
C SER A 178 -2.13 -15.94 10.22
N TYR A 179 -1.39 -16.93 10.72
CA TYR A 179 -1.47 -18.30 10.19
C TYR A 179 -2.84 -18.93 10.42
N THR A 180 -3.47 -18.66 11.55
CA THR A 180 -4.85 -19.11 11.84
C THR A 180 -5.84 -18.56 10.83
N LYS A 181 -5.72 -17.28 10.46
CA LYS A 181 -6.51 -16.69 9.36
C LYS A 181 -6.20 -17.32 8.02
N GLN A 182 -4.93 -17.55 7.70
CA GLN A 182 -4.54 -18.23 6.46
C GLN A 182 -5.12 -19.65 6.35
N ILE A 183 -5.22 -20.39 7.45
CA ILE A 183 -5.89 -21.71 7.49
C ILE A 183 -7.34 -21.59 7.04
N GLN A 184 -8.09 -20.61 7.55
CA GLN A 184 -9.48 -20.36 7.14
C GLN A 184 -9.57 -20.01 5.65
N LEU A 185 -8.64 -19.18 5.15
CA LEU A 185 -8.57 -18.86 3.72
C LEU A 185 -8.29 -20.10 2.87
N PHE A 186 -7.33 -20.94 3.26
CA PHE A 186 -6.98 -22.18 2.56
C PHE A 186 -8.13 -23.19 2.56
N GLN A 187 -8.88 -23.29 3.66
CA GLN A 187 -10.09 -24.11 3.73
C GLN A 187 -11.15 -23.63 2.74
N ALA A 188 -11.39 -22.31 2.68
CA ALA A 188 -12.38 -21.73 1.77
C ALA A 188 -12.06 -21.96 0.28
N ILE A 189 -10.79 -22.16 -0.07
CA ILE A 189 -10.33 -22.40 -1.45
C ILE A 189 -9.82 -23.83 -1.70
N ASP A 190 -10.16 -24.78 -0.81
CA ASP A 190 -9.79 -26.21 -0.86
C ASP A 190 -8.28 -26.49 -1.07
N GLN A 191 -7.42 -25.67 -0.45
CA GLN A 191 -5.97 -25.83 -0.49
C GLN A 191 -5.41 -26.59 0.73
N LYS A 192 -5.72 -27.89 0.82
CA LYS A 192 -5.34 -28.74 1.96
C LYS A 192 -3.84 -28.77 2.24
N GLU A 193 -3.00 -28.86 1.21
CA GLU A 193 -1.54 -28.88 1.39
C GLU A 193 -1.01 -27.62 2.08
N ASN A 194 -1.55 -26.45 1.71
CA ASN A 194 -1.13 -25.18 2.31
C ASN A 194 -1.68 -25.02 3.73
N MET A 195 -2.87 -25.56 4.00
CA MET A 195 -3.42 -25.68 5.35
C MET A 195 -2.50 -26.50 6.27
N TYR A 196 -2.06 -27.70 5.86
CA TYR A 196 -1.14 -28.52 6.66
C TYR A 196 0.23 -27.86 6.90
N LYS A 197 0.76 -27.15 5.89
CA LYS A 197 1.99 -26.34 6.05
C LYS A 197 1.79 -25.23 7.08
N ALA A 198 0.61 -24.60 7.12
CA ALA A 198 0.29 -23.58 8.12
C ALA A 198 0.19 -24.18 9.53
N PHE A 199 -0.44 -25.34 9.70
CA PHE A 199 -0.48 -26.06 10.98
C PHE A 199 0.93 -26.39 11.50
N ALA A 200 1.78 -26.98 10.64
CA ALA A 200 3.16 -27.25 11.00
C ALA A 200 3.94 -25.97 11.36
N SER A 201 3.69 -24.86 10.65
CA SER A 201 4.30 -23.57 10.94
C SER A 201 3.92 -23.05 12.33
N ILE A 202 2.66 -23.22 12.77
CA ILE A 202 2.20 -22.82 14.11
C ILE A 202 2.95 -23.59 15.21
N VAL A 203 3.11 -24.91 15.05
CA VAL A 203 3.89 -25.72 16.02
C VAL A 203 5.33 -25.22 16.10
N VAL A 204 5.98 -24.99 14.96
CA VAL A 204 7.35 -24.46 14.91
C VAL A 204 7.46 -23.08 15.56
N LEU A 205 6.45 -22.21 15.38
CA LEU A 205 6.41 -20.88 16.00
C LEU A 205 6.30 -20.96 17.52
N HIS A 206 5.49 -21.86 18.07
CA HIS A 206 5.40 -22.06 19.52
C HIS A 206 6.70 -22.61 20.11
N LEU A 207 7.33 -23.58 19.45
CA LEU A 207 8.66 -24.08 19.84
C LEU A 207 9.73 -22.98 19.78
N ALA A 208 9.65 -22.08 18.79
CA ALA A 208 10.53 -20.92 18.69
C ALA A 208 10.23 -19.81 19.72
N LYS A 209 9.04 -19.80 20.34
CA LYS A 209 8.61 -18.95 21.47
C LYS A 209 8.84 -19.64 22.84
N PRO A 210 9.73 -20.63 22.93
CA PRO A 210 9.82 -21.64 23.98
C PRO A 210 8.53 -22.10 24.69
N ASP A 211 7.40 -22.16 24.00
CA ASP A 211 6.10 -22.56 24.56
C ASP A 211 5.76 -24.00 24.15
N VAL A 212 6.32 -24.96 24.87
CA VAL A 212 6.17 -26.40 24.57
C VAL A 212 4.73 -26.87 24.76
N VAL A 213 3.99 -26.29 25.70
CA VAL A 213 2.59 -26.65 25.96
C VAL A 213 1.71 -26.23 24.78
N ALA A 214 1.85 -25.00 24.30
CA ALA A 214 1.11 -24.55 23.12
C ALA A 214 1.51 -25.30 21.85
N ALA A 215 2.80 -25.66 21.71
CA ALA A 215 3.27 -26.47 20.58
C ALA A 215 2.64 -27.87 20.57
N ASP A 216 2.59 -28.55 21.72
CA ASP A 216 1.96 -29.86 21.86
C ASP A 216 0.46 -29.80 21.57
N GLN A 217 -0.24 -28.81 22.12
CA GLN A 217 -1.66 -28.59 21.85
C GLN A 217 -1.94 -28.37 20.35
N ALA A 218 -1.15 -27.52 19.68
CA ALA A 218 -1.30 -27.27 18.26
C ALA A 218 -1.01 -28.51 17.39
N TYR A 219 -0.06 -29.35 17.82
CA TYR A 219 0.24 -30.63 17.17
C TYR A 219 -0.94 -31.60 17.29
N MET A 220 -1.43 -31.83 18.52
CA MET A 220 -2.55 -32.74 18.78
C MET A 220 -3.82 -32.31 18.05
N GLN A 221 -4.09 -31.01 17.98
CA GLN A 221 -5.32 -30.50 17.36
C GLN A 221 -5.36 -30.63 15.83
N HIS A 222 -4.20 -30.56 15.16
CA HIS A 222 -4.15 -30.31 13.73
C HIS A 222 -3.33 -31.31 12.90
N LEU A 223 -2.41 -32.03 13.52
CA LEU A 223 -1.44 -32.88 12.84
C LEU A 223 -1.43 -34.33 13.35
N GLN A 224 -2.09 -34.61 14.47
CA GLN A 224 -2.32 -35.97 14.90
C GLN A 224 -3.33 -36.63 13.97
N ASP A 225 -2.86 -37.61 13.20
CA ASP A 225 -3.70 -38.49 12.42
C ASP A 225 -3.93 -39.75 13.26
N ASP A 226 -5.05 -39.79 13.98
CA ASP A 226 -5.52 -41.00 14.66
C ASP A 226 -6.07 -41.94 13.57
N GLY A 227 -5.19 -42.54 12.77
CA GLY A 227 -5.53 -43.26 11.55
C GLY A 227 -6.86 -44.02 11.61
N THR A 228 -7.88 -43.46 10.94
CA THR A 228 -9.18 -44.09 10.69
C THR A 228 -9.42 -44.23 9.20
#